data_AF-A0A318QUB2-F1
#
_entry.id   AF-A0A318QUB2-F1
#
_cell.length_a   1.000
_cell.length_b   1.000
_cell.length_c   1.000
_cell.angle_alpha   90.00
_cell.angle_beta   90.00
_cell.angle_gamma   90.00
#
_symmetry.space_group_name_H-M   'P 1'
#
loop_
_entity.id
_entity.type
_entity.pdbx_description
1 polymer ?
#
loop_
_entity_poly.entity_id
_entity_poly.type
_entity_poly.pdbx_seq_one_letter_code
_entity_poly.pdbx_strand_id
1 'polypeptide(L)' 'MSSAVSLSPSAPGVAGAGASNDHTVPPVADMARIIGLNIPVACLPDVLANTALLQGYADLVTGFVLPDDCEPAYEYAP' A
#
# COMPACT_ATOMS: atom_id res chain seq x y z
N MET A 1 -40.07 13.54 -21.62
CA MET A 1 -40.95 12.41 -21.97
C MET A 1 -40.05 11.23 -22.32
N SER A 2 -40.34 10.06 -21.74
CA SER A 2 -39.75 8.73 -22.00
C SER A 2 -38.36 8.44 -21.42
N SER A 3 -38.05 7.26 -20.87
CA SER A 3 -38.76 6.21 -20.12
C SER A 3 -37.67 5.19 -19.70
N ALA A 4 -37.96 4.42 -18.65
CA ALA A 4 -37.08 3.52 -17.90
C ALA A 4 -36.31 2.43 -18.69
N VAL A 5 -35.23 1.92 -18.08
CA VAL A 5 -35.17 0.47 -17.78
C VAL A 5 -34.28 0.21 -16.56
N SER A 6 -34.89 -0.34 -15.52
CA SER A 6 -34.22 -0.91 -14.35
C SER A 6 -33.86 -2.35 -14.69
N LEU A 7 -32.59 -2.73 -14.57
CA LEU A 7 -32.16 -4.13 -14.61
C LEU A 7 -31.19 -4.36 -13.46
N SER A 8 -31.70 -4.92 -12.37
CA SER A 8 -30.90 -5.55 -11.33
C SER A 8 -30.35 -6.87 -11.88
N PRO A 9 -29.09 -7.22 -11.59
CA PRO A 9 -28.68 -8.61 -11.49
C PRO A 9 -28.57 -9.01 -10.01
N SER A 10 -29.02 -10.24 -9.78
CA SER A 10 -29.13 -10.96 -8.52
C SER A 10 -27.82 -11.04 -7.74
N ALA A 11 -27.96 -11.08 -6.41
CA ALA A 11 -26.88 -11.39 -5.48
C ALA A 11 -26.32 -12.81 -5.71
N PRO A 12 -24.98 -12.98 -5.66
CA PRO A 12 -24.35 -14.12 -5.00
C PRO A 12 -24.06 -13.69 -3.56
N GLY A 13 -24.55 -14.38 -2.54
CA GLY A 13 -24.08 -15.73 -2.25
C GLY A 13 -23.12 -15.61 -1.07
N VAL A 14 -23.55 -16.18 0.05
CA VAL A 14 -23.06 -15.97 1.41
C VAL A 14 -21.58 -16.35 1.58
N ALA A 15 -20.86 -15.50 2.31
CA ALA A 15 -19.72 -15.77 3.19
C ALA A 15 -18.81 -16.97 2.84
N GLY A 16 -17.76 -16.69 2.06
CA GLY A 16 -16.48 -17.35 2.25
C GLY A 16 -15.67 -16.54 3.25
N ALA A 17 -15.56 -17.02 4.48
CA ALA A 17 -14.62 -16.53 5.48
C ALA A 17 -13.19 -16.82 5.00
N GLY A 18 -12.65 -15.93 4.18
CA GLY A 18 -11.22 -15.75 4.01
C GLY A 18 -10.93 -14.35 4.49
N ALA A 19 -10.41 -14.22 5.71
CA ALA A 19 -9.77 -12.98 6.15
C ALA A 19 -8.55 -12.79 5.25
N SER A 20 -8.76 -12.27 4.05
CA SER A 20 -7.69 -11.67 3.28
C SER A 20 -7.24 -10.51 4.12
N ASN A 21 -6.05 -10.64 4.70
CA ASN A 21 -5.52 -9.63 5.58
C ASN A 21 -5.56 -8.31 4.82
N ASP A 22 -6.48 -7.44 5.22
CA ASP A 22 -6.58 -6.08 4.73
C ASP A 22 -5.37 -5.38 5.34
N HIS A 23 -4.19 -5.60 4.74
CA HIS A 23 -2.94 -4.95 5.08
C HIS A 23 -3.09 -3.50 4.64
N THR A 24 -3.98 -2.77 5.31
CA THR A 24 -4.05 -1.33 5.19
C THR A 24 -2.70 -0.84 5.66
N VAL A 25 -1.89 -0.39 4.71
CA VAL A 25 -0.57 0.18 4.98
C VAL A 25 -0.76 1.27 6.04
N PRO A 26 -0.10 1.16 7.22
CA PRO A 26 -0.28 2.14 8.27
C PRO A 26 0.10 3.53 7.75
N PRO A 27 -0.62 4.60 8.14
CA PRO A 27 -0.19 5.96 7.85
C PRO A 27 1.26 6.20 8.33
N VAL A 28 2.03 7.02 7.61
CA VAL A 28 3.44 7.32 7.97
C VAL A 28 3.61 7.85 9.39
N ALA A 29 2.61 8.59 9.91
CA ALA A 29 2.60 9.06 11.29
C ALA A 29 2.47 7.91 12.31
N ASP A 30 1.68 6.88 11.99
CA ASP A 30 1.55 5.69 12.83
C ASP A 30 2.84 4.85 12.80
N MET A 31 3.45 4.70 11.62
CA MET A 31 4.76 4.04 11.50
C MET A 31 5.83 4.73 12.34
N ALA A 32 5.91 6.07 12.25
CA ALA A 32 6.86 6.86 13.03
C ALA A 32 6.65 6.67 14.54
N ARG A 33 5.39 6.68 15.01
CA ARG A 33 5.07 6.40 16.41
C ARG A 33 5.52 5.00 16.84
N ILE A 34 5.29 3.97 16.02
CA ILE A 34 5.67 2.58 16.33
C ILE A 34 7.18 2.45 16.57
N ILE A 35 7.99 3.17 15.80
CA ILE A 35 9.46 3.14 15.93
C ILE A 35 10.02 4.20 16.90
N GLY A 36 9.15 4.96 17.58
CA GLY A 36 9.56 6.02 18.50
C GLY A 36 10.16 7.26 17.82
N LEU A 37 9.90 7.46 16.53
CA LEU A 37 10.33 8.63 15.78
C LEU A 37 9.33 9.78 15.94
N ASN A 38 9.81 10.92 16.43
CA ASN A 38 9.01 12.14 16.52
C ASN A 38 9.03 12.90 15.18
N ILE A 39 7.84 13.13 14.60
CA ILE A 39 7.69 14.02 13.44
C ILE A 39 7.12 15.35 13.94
N PRO A 40 7.89 16.45 13.88
CA PRO A 40 7.36 17.77 14.21
C PRO A 40 6.14 18.10 13.35
N VAL A 41 5.10 18.69 13.94
CA VAL A 41 3.84 19.01 13.24
C VAL A 41 4.09 19.85 11.98
N ALA A 42 5.04 20.78 12.04
CA ALA A 42 5.42 21.62 10.91
C ALA A 42 6.00 20.83 9.72
N CYS A 43 6.59 19.66 9.96
CA CYS A 43 7.21 18.81 8.94
C CYS A 43 6.24 17.78 8.35
N LEU A 44 5.08 17.55 8.98
CA LEU A 44 4.14 16.51 8.57
C LEU A 44 3.67 16.63 7.11
N PRO A 45 3.36 17.84 6.57
CA PRO A 45 2.98 17.99 5.17
C PRO A 45 4.06 17.49 4.19
N ASP A 46 5.32 17.84 4.45
CA ASP A 46 6.44 17.46 3.59
C ASP A 46 6.76 15.97 3.71
N VAL A 47 6.63 15.39 4.91
CA VAL A 47 6.78 13.94 5.11
C VAL A 47 5.71 13.18 4.32
N LEU A 48 4.47 13.65 4.32
CA LEU A 48 3.40 13.03 3.53
C LEU A 48 3.68 13.12 2.02
N ALA A 49 4.10 14.29 1.53
CA ALA A 49 4.47 14.48 0.12
C ALA A 49 5.63 13.55 -0.31
N ASN A 50 6.68 13.47 0.51
CA ASN A 50 7.81 12.59 0.24
C ASN A 50 7.42 11.11 0.31
N THR A 51 6.53 10.73 1.22
CA THR A 51 6.04 9.35 1.32
C THR A 51 5.29 8.94 0.04
N ALA A 52 4.46 9.83 -0.50
CA ALA A 52 3.75 9.57 -1.76
C ALA A 52 4.73 9.42 -2.95
N LEU A 53 5.77 10.26 -3.00
CA LEU A 53 6.82 10.15 -4.02
C LEU A 53 7.58 8.81 -3.91
N LEU A 54 7.98 8.42 -2.70
CA LEU A 54 8.69 7.17 -2.44
C LEU A 54 7.83 5.94 -2.76
N GLN A 55 6.52 6.01 -2.51
CA GLN A 55 5.59 4.95 -2.92
C GLN A 55 5.62 4.75 -4.44
N GLY A 56 5.63 5.83 -5.22
CA GLY A 56 5.75 5.74 -6.68
C GLY A 56 7.03 5.04 -7.13
N TYR A 57 8.17 5.29 -6.46
CA TYR A 57 9.41 4.57 -6.76
C TYR A 57 9.35 3.10 -6.33
N ALA A 58 8.72 2.80 -5.19
CA ALA A 58 8.51 1.43 -4.75
C ALA A 58 7.62 0.65 -5.74
N ASP A 59 6.58 1.28 -6.27
CA ASP A 59 5.71 0.68 -7.29
C ASP A 59 6.48 0.38 -8.59
N LEU A 60 7.41 1.26 -8.99
CA LEU A 60 8.28 1.01 -10.14
C LEU A 60 9.19 -0.19 -9.91
N VAL A 61 9.82 -0.29 -8.73
CA VAL A 61 10.73 -1.40 -8.39
C VAL A 61 9.99 -2.72 -8.25
N THR A 62 8.84 -2.72 -7.58
CA THR A 62 8.01 -3.93 -7.39
C THR A 62 7.37 -4.43 -8.69
N GLY A 63 7.24 -3.57 -9.69
CA GLY A 63 6.84 -3.95 -11.05
C GLY A 63 7.89 -4.78 -11.80
N PHE A 64 9.13 -4.87 -11.32
CA PHE A 64 10.14 -5.75 -11.92
C PHE A 64 9.99 -7.19 -11.41
N VAL A 65 9.91 -8.14 -12.34
CA VAL A 65 10.01 -9.55 -12.03
C VAL A 65 11.49 -9.87 -11.80
N LEU A 66 11.88 -9.98 -10.53
CA LEU A 66 13.20 -10.44 -10.15
C LEU A 66 13.19 -11.99 -10.13
N PRO A 67 14.21 -12.63 -10.73
CA PRO A 67 14.42 -14.06 -10.55
C PRO A 67 14.62 -14.44 -9.07
N ASP A 68 14.26 -15.66 -8.69
CA ASP A 68 14.45 -16.16 -7.32
C ASP A 68 15.93 -16.28 -6.92
N ASP A 69 16.85 -16.33 -7.90
CA ASP A 69 18.30 -16.34 -7.73
C ASP A 69 18.93 -14.93 -7.80
N CYS A 70 18.11 -13.88 -7.79
CA CYS A 70 18.58 -12.49 -7.69
C CYS A 70 19.10 -12.20 -6.27
N GLU A 71 20.41 -12.35 -6.09
CA GLU A 71 21.07 -12.02 -4.83
C GLU A 71 21.03 -10.51 -4.51
N PRO A 72 20.98 -10.12 -3.23
CA PRO A 72 21.12 -8.72 -2.82
C PRO A 72 22.45 -8.11 -3.31
N ALA A 73 22.42 -6.83 -3.69
CA ALA A 73 23.58 -6.11 -4.22
C ALA A 73 24.67 -5.76 -3.17
N TYR A 74 24.75 -6.46 -2.04
CA TYR A 74 25.68 -6.15 -0.96
C TYR A 74 26.60 -7.34 -0.67
N GLU A 75 27.91 -7.11 -0.70
CA GLU A 75 28.90 -8.05 -0.17
C GLU A 75 29.15 -7.73 1.30
N TYR A 76 28.57 -8.51 2.22
CA TYR A 76 29.13 -8.58 3.57
C TYR A 76 30.41 -9.41 3.50
N ALA A 77 31.57 -8.74 3.65
CA ALA A 77 32.85 -9.40 3.85
C ALA A 77 33.14 -9.44 5.37
N PRO A 78 33.16 -10.63 6.00
CA PRO A 78 33.42 -10.78 7.44
C PRO A 78 34.85 -10.42 7.86
#